data_AF-A0A1U8IYH0-F1
#
_entry.id   AF-A0A1U8IYH0-F1
#
_cell.length_a   1.000
_cell.length_b   1.000
_cell.length_c   1.000
_cell.angle_alpha   90.00
_cell.angle_beta   90.00
_cell.angle_gamma   90.00
#
_symmetry.space_group_name_H-M   'P 1'
#
loop_
_entity.id
_entity.type
_entity.pdbx_description
1 polymer ?
#
loop_
_entity_poly.entity_id
_entity_poly.type
_entity_poly.pdbx_seq_one_letter_code
_entity_poly.pdbx_strand_id
1 'polypeptide(L)'
;MVEMFAAENGLKGDPRLQAISNAIRVVPHFPKQGIMFQDITTLLLDHKAFKNTVDIFVDRYKDMDISVVAGEVIAEAYELEYGSDCLEMHVGAVEAGERAIVIDDLVATGGTLSAAISLLERVGAEVVECACVIGLREVKGQRRLNGKPLYILVEPREIDSC
;
A
#
# COMPACT_ATOMS: atom_id res chain seq x y z
N MET A 1 5.78 17.91 2.21
CA MET A 1 4.82 17.90 1.09
C MET A 1 3.88 16.73 1.31
N VAL A 2 2.82 16.91 2.12
CA VAL A 2 1.95 15.80 2.59
C VAL A 2 0.47 16.04 2.24
N GLU A 3 0.15 17.20 1.67
CA GLU A 3 -1.20 17.76 1.71
C GLU A 3 -2.23 17.08 0.79
N MET A 4 -1.80 16.44 -0.30
CA MET A 4 -2.72 15.91 -1.31
C MET A 4 -3.54 14.74 -0.76
N PHE A 5 -2.89 13.62 -0.40
CA PHE A 5 -3.57 12.49 0.22
C PHE A 5 -4.16 12.86 1.61
N ALA A 6 -3.46 13.66 2.41
CA ALA A 6 -3.97 14.07 3.73
C ALA A 6 -5.31 14.81 3.68
N ALA A 7 -5.52 15.68 2.68
CA ALA A 7 -6.78 16.41 2.50
C ALA A 7 -7.94 15.49 2.08
N GLU A 8 -7.65 14.46 1.30
CA GLU A 8 -8.63 13.55 0.71
C GLU A 8 -9.02 12.41 1.67
N ASN A 9 -8.09 12.04 2.55
CA ASN A 9 -8.26 11.00 3.58
C ASN A 9 -8.99 11.50 4.85
N GLY A 10 -9.37 12.78 4.91
CA GLY A 10 -9.91 13.41 6.12
C GLY A 10 -8.87 13.74 7.21
N LEU A 11 -7.59 13.47 6.95
CA LEU A 11 -6.47 13.61 7.89
C LEU A 11 -5.71 14.93 7.71
N LYS A 12 -6.39 15.99 7.25
CA LYS A 12 -5.73 17.25 6.89
C LYS A 12 -5.16 17.94 8.12
N GLY A 13 -3.84 17.95 8.22
CA GLY A 13 -3.13 18.51 9.38
C GLY A 13 -2.98 17.54 10.56
N ASP A 14 -3.28 16.24 10.39
CA ASP A 14 -2.96 15.23 11.40
C ASP A 14 -1.42 15.13 11.56
N PRO A 15 -0.87 15.42 12.75
CA PRO A 15 0.58 15.37 12.98
C PRO A 15 1.17 13.96 12.86
N ARG A 16 0.35 12.89 12.93
CA ARG A 16 0.78 11.51 12.70
C ARG A 16 1.37 11.34 11.30
N LEU A 17 0.76 11.93 10.27
CA LEU A 17 1.21 11.75 8.88
C LEU A 17 2.62 12.31 8.63
N GLN A 18 2.94 13.48 9.20
CA GLN A 18 4.29 14.05 9.07
C GLN A 18 5.33 13.23 9.86
N ALA A 19 4.94 12.63 10.99
CA ALA A 19 5.82 11.73 11.75
C ALA A 19 6.08 10.41 10.98
N ILE A 20 5.04 9.80 10.41
CA ILE A 20 5.14 8.58 9.57
C ILE A 20 6.04 8.84 8.36
N SER A 21 5.79 9.94 7.62
CA SER A 21 6.65 10.36 6.51
C SER A 21 8.11 10.52 6.97
N ASN A 22 8.37 11.25 8.06
CA ASN A 22 9.73 11.50 8.56
C ASN A 22 10.47 10.21 8.99
N ALA A 23 9.75 9.18 9.43
CA ALA A 23 10.34 7.90 9.85
C ALA A 23 10.72 6.98 8.69
N ILE A 24 10.18 7.18 7.48
CA ILE A 24 10.58 6.47 6.26
C ILE A 24 11.93 7.01 5.77
N ARG A 25 12.89 6.12 5.52
CA ARG A 25 14.21 6.45 4.95
C ARG A 25 14.15 6.41 3.42
N VAL A 26 14.90 7.27 2.76
CA VAL A 26 15.12 7.19 1.31
C VAL A 26 16.53 6.70 1.05
N VAL A 27 16.69 5.68 0.20
CA VAL A 27 17.99 5.15 -0.23
C VAL A 27 18.14 5.43 -1.73
N PRO A 28 18.98 6.41 -2.13
CA PRO A 28 19.16 6.74 -3.53
C PRO A 28 19.93 5.64 -4.27
N HIS A 29 19.54 5.42 -5.52
CA HIS A 29 20.21 4.53 -6.49
C HIS A 29 20.22 3.04 -6.12
N PHE A 30 19.28 2.63 -5.27
CA PHE A 30 19.04 1.24 -4.89
C PHE A 30 17.70 0.75 -5.47
N PRO A 31 17.57 -0.51 -5.94
CA PRO A 31 18.64 -1.48 -6.20
C PRO A 31 19.45 -1.16 -7.47
N LYS A 32 19.05 -0.14 -8.25
CA LYS A 32 19.71 0.29 -9.49
C LYS A 32 19.78 1.81 -9.57
N GLN A 33 20.75 2.32 -10.34
CA GLN A 33 20.95 3.75 -10.59
C GLN A 33 19.64 4.43 -11.05
N GLY A 34 19.35 5.61 -10.50
CA GLY A 34 18.15 6.40 -10.82
C GLY A 34 16.90 6.11 -9.97
N ILE A 35 16.84 4.98 -9.25
CA ILE A 35 15.72 4.67 -8.34
C ILE A 35 15.88 5.42 -7.00
N MET A 36 14.78 5.82 -6.37
CA MET A 36 14.73 6.41 -5.03
C MET A 36 13.96 5.49 -4.07
N PHE A 37 14.64 4.45 -3.56
CA PHE A 37 14.01 3.40 -2.76
C PHE A 37 13.48 3.96 -1.43
N GLN A 38 12.21 3.68 -1.14
CA GLN A 38 11.55 4.12 0.10
C GLN A 38 11.64 2.98 1.12
N ASP A 39 12.61 3.09 2.02
CA ASP A 39 12.86 2.07 3.04
C ASP A 39 11.94 2.27 4.25
N ILE A 40 10.92 1.42 4.33
CA ILE A 40 9.98 1.37 5.47
C ILE A 40 10.57 0.71 6.72
N THR A 41 11.74 0.05 6.67
CA THR A 41 12.25 -0.67 7.85
C THR A 41 12.56 0.29 9.00
N THR A 42 12.93 1.54 8.70
CA THR A 42 13.09 2.59 9.71
C THR A 42 11.75 3.07 10.30
N LEU A 43 10.65 3.01 9.53
CA LEU A 43 9.30 3.24 10.04
C LEU A 43 8.86 2.11 10.98
N LEU A 44 9.12 0.84 10.61
CA LEU A 44 8.81 -0.33 11.45
C LEU A 44 9.58 -0.32 12.79
N LEU A 45 10.80 0.20 12.80
CA LEU A 45 11.64 0.31 14.01
C LEU A 45 11.23 1.49 14.93
N ASP A 46 10.64 2.56 14.40
CA ASP A 46 10.00 3.60 15.20
C ASP A 46 8.65 3.09 15.71
N HIS A 47 8.65 2.58 16.94
CA HIS A 47 7.48 2.02 17.62
C HIS A 47 6.29 2.99 17.69
N LYS A 48 6.54 4.32 17.67
CA LYS A 48 5.49 5.35 17.71
C LYS A 48 4.95 5.63 16.31
N ALA A 49 5.82 5.75 15.31
CA ALA A 49 5.41 5.97 13.93
C ALA A 49 4.70 4.73 13.34
N PHE A 50 5.20 3.52 13.61
CA PHE A 50 4.54 2.27 13.25
C PHE A 50 3.16 2.15 13.92
N LYS A 51 3.05 2.40 15.24
CA LYS A 51 1.74 2.39 15.91
C LYS A 51 0.78 3.42 15.29
N ASN A 52 1.24 4.64 15.01
CA ASN A 52 0.41 5.65 14.35
C ASN A 52 -0.10 5.19 12.97
N THR A 53 0.72 4.47 12.20
CA THR A 53 0.36 3.92 10.89
C THR A 53 -0.78 2.91 11.03
N VAL A 54 -0.63 1.95 11.95
CA VAL A 54 -1.65 0.92 12.24
C VAL A 54 -2.92 1.56 12.81
N ASP A 55 -2.80 2.51 13.74
CA ASP A 55 -3.92 3.23 14.34
C ASP A 55 -4.79 3.91 13.27
N ILE A 56 -4.18 4.53 12.25
CA ILE A 56 -4.94 5.20 11.18
C ILE A 56 -5.70 4.21 10.29
N PHE A 57 -5.08 3.08 9.92
CA PHE A 57 -5.80 2.03 9.16
C PHE A 57 -6.94 1.43 10.00
N VAL A 58 -6.72 1.15 11.28
CA VAL A 58 -7.78 0.67 12.19
C VAL A 58 -8.90 1.71 12.34
N ASP A 59 -8.56 2.99 12.55
CA ASP A 59 -9.53 4.09 12.61
C ASP A 59 -10.37 4.22 11.33
N ARG A 60 -9.81 3.84 10.18
CA ARG A 60 -10.49 3.87 8.89
C ARG A 60 -11.42 2.67 8.67
N TYR A 61 -10.98 1.46 8.98
CA TYR A 61 -11.69 0.23 8.58
C TYR A 61 -12.57 -0.42 9.68
N LYS A 62 -12.44 0.01 10.94
CA LYS A 62 -13.20 -0.55 12.09
C LYS A 62 -14.72 -0.55 11.92
N ASP A 63 -15.27 0.47 11.26
CA ASP A 63 -16.72 0.65 11.05
C ASP A 63 -17.17 0.19 9.63
N MET A 64 -16.32 -0.59 8.94
CA MET A 64 -16.53 -1.02 7.55
C MET A 64 -16.78 -2.52 7.36
N ASP A 65 -17.12 -3.26 8.43
CA ASP A 65 -17.48 -4.71 8.41
C ASP A 65 -16.53 -5.60 7.59
N ILE A 66 -15.22 -5.41 7.78
CA ILE A 66 -14.15 -6.17 7.11
C ILE A 66 -13.92 -7.51 7.83
N SER A 67 -13.99 -8.64 7.12
CA SER A 67 -13.68 -9.97 7.66
C SER A 67 -12.24 -10.41 7.35
N VAL A 68 -11.67 -9.97 6.23
CA VAL A 68 -10.34 -10.37 5.75
C VAL A 68 -9.43 -9.16 5.53
N VAL A 69 -8.19 -9.27 6.01
CA VAL A 69 -7.08 -8.38 5.62
C VAL A 69 -6.07 -9.20 4.84
N ALA A 70 -6.00 -8.97 3.53
CA ALA A 70 -5.01 -9.59 2.66
C ALA A 70 -3.74 -8.74 2.65
N GLY A 71 -2.66 -9.25 3.25
CA GLY A 71 -1.30 -8.81 2.96
C GLY A 71 -0.65 -9.71 1.91
N GLU A 72 0.44 -9.27 1.30
CA GLU A 72 1.10 -10.04 0.23
C GLU A 72 1.73 -11.35 0.73
N VAL A 73 1.64 -12.38 -0.11
CA VAL A 73 2.38 -13.65 0.03
C VAL A 73 3.11 -13.90 -1.29
N ILE A 74 4.45 -13.82 -1.25
CA ILE A 74 5.28 -13.69 -2.46
C ILE A 74 5.58 -15.07 -3.09
N ALA A 75 5.09 -15.28 -4.31
CA ALA A 75 5.55 -16.29 -5.28
C ALA A 75 5.07 -15.90 -6.70
N GLU A 76 5.93 -15.83 -7.71
CA GLU A 76 5.74 -14.92 -8.85
C GLU A 76 6.23 -15.48 -10.24
N ALA A 77 5.49 -15.22 -11.36
CA ALA A 77 5.65 -15.72 -12.77
C ALA A 77 4.83 -15.05 -13.97
N TYR A 78 5.06 -13.78 -14.38
CA TYR A 78 4.66 -13.10 -15.67
C TYR A 78 5.86 -12.39 -16.37
N GLU A 79 6.06 -12.55 -17.68
CA GLU A 79 7.28 -12.10 -18.39
C GLU A 79 7.62 -10.58 -18.38
N LEU A 80 8.81 -10.27 -17.87
CA LEU A 80 9.60 -9.06 -18.10
C LEU A 80 10.57 -9.25 -19.29
N GLU A 81 11.28 -8.18 -19.69
CA GLU A 81 12.42 -8.26 -20.62
C GLU A 81 13.52 -9.23 -20.14
N TYR A 82 13.56 -9.54 -18.84
CA TYR A 82 14.27 -10.69 -18.25
C TYR A 82 13.51 -11.24 -17.02
N GLY A 83 12.93 -12.45 -17.12
CA GLY A 83 12.33 -13.16 -15.97
C GLY A 83 10.83 -13.00 -15.85
N SER A 84 10.21 -13.53 -14.79
CA SER A 84 8.75 -13.58 -14.67
C SER A 84 8.18 -13.45 -13.25
N ASP A 85 7.21 -12.55 -13.00
CA ASP A 85 6.60 -12.25 -11.66
C ASP A 85 5.00 -12.24 -11.59
N CYS A 86 4.24 -12.73 -10.56
CA CYS A 86 2.76 -13.11 -10.59
C CYS A 86 1.83 -13.01 -9.31
N LEU A 87 2.07 -13.73 -8.18
CA LEU A 87 1.25 -13.92 -6.93
C LEU A 87 0.31 -15.17 -6.78
N GLU A 88 0.29 -15.79 -5.58
CA GLU A 88 -0.56 -16.95 -5.19
C GLU A 88 -1.37 -16.74 -3.87
N MET A 89 -2.46 -17.51 -3.66
CA MET A 89 -3.28 -17.50 -2.44
C MET A 89 -3.74 -18.93 -2.05
N HIS A 90 -3.69 -19.28 -0.76
CA HIS A 90 -4.15 -20.58 -0.25
C HIS A 90 -5.66 -20.79 -0.48
N VAL A 91 -6.03 -21.95 -1.01
CA VAL A 91 -7.44 -22.35 -1.21
C VAL A 91 -8.15 -22.47 0.14
N GLY A 92 -9.26 -21.76 0.31
CA GLY A 92 -10.00 -21.73 1.57
C GLY A 92 -9.41 -20.81 2.64
N ALA A 93 -8.43 -19.95 2.32
CA ALA A 93 -8.01 -18.86 3.20
C ALA A 93 -8.97 -17.65 3.18
N VAL A 94 -9.89 -17.61 2.21
CA VAL A 94 -10.95 -16.62 2.04
C VAL A 94 -12.19 -17.34 1.48
N GLU A 95 -13.37 -17.06 2.03
CA GLU A 95 -14.65 -17.63 1.58
C GLU A 95 -15.47 -16.67 0.69
N ALA A 96 -16.45 -17.21 -0.05
CA ALA A 96 -17.30 -16.41 -0.92
C ALA A 96 -18.28 -15.53 -0.12
N GLY A 97 -18.35 -14.24 -0.45
CA GLY A 97 -19.12 -13.24 0.30
C GLY A 97 -18.36 -12.58 1.46
N GLU A 98 -17.12 -13.00 1.74
CA GLU A 98 -16.25 -12.28 2.67
C GLU A 98 -15.88 -10.90 2.15
N ARG A 99 -15.63 -9.97 3.08
CA ARG A 99 -15.39 -8.56 2.76
C ARG A 99 -13.96 -8.20 3.12
N ALA A 100 -13.16 -8.00 2.08
CA ALA A 100 -11.70 -7.96 2.17
C ALA A 100 -11.12 -6.58 1.89
N ILE A 101 -10.06 -6.20 2.60
CA ILE A 101 -9.14 -5.13 2.18
C ILE A 101 -7.79 -5.73 1.82
N VAL A 102 -7.13 -5.16 0.82
CA VAL A 102 -5.72 -5.46 0.50
C VAL A 102 -4.85 -4.39 1.13
N ILE A 103 -3.85 -4.76 1.92
CA ILE A 103 -2.89 -3.83 2.52
C ILE A 103 -1.47 -4.21 2.11
N ASP A 104 -0.73 -3.21 1.65
CA ASP A 104 0.68 -3.32 1.26
C ASP A 104 1.49 -2.12 1.80
N ASP A 105 2.83 -2.14 1.74
CA ASP A 105 3.64 -1.02 2.21
C ASP A 105 3.71 0.13 1.19
N LEU A 106 3.90 -0.17 -0.09
CA LEU A 106 4.20 0.80 -1.14
C LEU A 106 3.60 0.39 -2.48
N VAL A 107 2.64 1.19 -2.95
CA VAL A 107 2.13 1.04 -4.32
C VAL A 107 2.99 1.82 -5.32
N ALA A 108 3.64 1.07 -6.22
CA ALA A 108 4.36 1.60 -7.37
C ALA A 108 3.46 1.75 -8.61
N THR A 109 3.31 0.68 -9.40
CA THR A 109 2.44 0.65 -10.59
C THR A 109 0.99 0.25 -10.30
N GLY A 110 0.72 -0.29 -9.11
CA GLY A 110 -0.57 -0.92 -8.76
C GLY A 110 -0.76 -2.35 -9.29
N GLY A 111 0.25 -2.96 -9.91
CA GLY A 111 0.17 -4.31 -10.49
C GLY A 111 -0.19 -5.39 -9.47
N THR A 112 0.59 -5.51 -8.40
CA THR A 112 0.44 -6.55 -7.36
C THR A 112 -0.91 -6.45 -6.63
N LEU A 113 -1.30 -5.24 -6.21
CA LEU A 113 -2.65 -4.96 -5.69
C LEU A 113 -3.76 -5.34 -6.68
N SER A 114 -3.56 -5.10 -7.98
CA SER A 114 -4.52 -5.47 -9.01
C SER A 114 -4.62 -6.99 -9.20
N ALA A 115 -3.52 -7.73 -9.03
CA ALA A 115 -3.52 -9.19 -9.00
C ALA A 115 -4.23 -9.72 -7.73
N ALA A 116 -3.94 -9.14 -6.57
CA ALA A 116 -4.59 -9.48 -5.30
C ALA A 116 -6.11 -9.25 -5.33
N ILE A 117 -6.57 -8.09 -5.85
CA ILE A 117 -8.00 -7.84 -6.13
C ILE A 117 -8.58 -8.99 -6.97
N SER A 118 -7.91 -9.31 -8.08
CA SER A 118 -8.39 -10.30 -9.06
C SER A 118 -8.45 -11.73 -8.49
N LEU A 119 -7.58 -12.09 -7.55
CA LEU A 119 -7.58 -13.39 -6.89
C LEU A 119 -8.67 -13.50 -5.82
N LEU A 120 -8.88 -12.45 -5.03
CA LEU A 120 -9.96 -12.37 -4.04
C LEU A 120 -11.35 -12.39 -4.71
N GLU A 121 -11.57 -11.61 -5.77
CA GLU A 121 -12.85 -11.63 -6.50
C GLU A 121 -13.08 -12.96 -7.22
N ARG A 122 -12.03 -13.67 -7.64
CA ARG A 122 -12.13 -15.03 -8.24
C ARG A 122 -12.59 -16.11 -7.26
N VAL A 123 -12.40 -15.93 -5.95
CA VAL A 123 -12.99 -16.82 -4.92
C VAL A 123 -14.35 -16.31 -4.40
N GLY A 124 -14.83 -15.18 -4.93
CA GLY A 124 -16.14 -14.60 -4.60
C GLY A 124 -16.14 -13.63 -3.42
N ALA A 125 -14.97 -13.13 -2.98
CA ALA A 125 -14.90 -12.10 -1.95
C ALA A 125 -15.18 -10.70 -2.51
N GLU A 126 -15.87 -9.86 -1.72
CA GLU A 126 -16.01 -8.43 -2.00
C GLU A 126 -14.72 -7.73 -1.55
N VAL A 127 -13.83 -7.42 -2.49
CA VAL A 127 -12.73 -6.49 -2.19
C VAL A 127 -13.30 -5.08 -2.07
N VAL A 128 -13.15 -4.49 -0.88
CA VAL A 128 -13.74 -3.21 -0.48
C VAL A 128 -12.84 -2.05 -0.87
N GLU A 129 -11.54 -2.15 -0.59
CA GLU A 129 -10.53 -1.11 -0.82
C GLU A 129 -9.10 -1.72 -0.82
N CYS A 130 -8.15 -1.05 -1.47
CA CYS A 130 -6.72 -1.29 -1.32
C CYS A 130 -6.05 -0.14 -0.55
N ALA A 131 -5.09 -0.44 0.32
CA ALA A 131 -4.45 0.52 1.21
C ALA A 131 -2.92 0.38 1.22
N CYS A 132 -2.20 1.51 1.13
CA CYS A 132 -0.75 1.54 1.25
C CYS A 132 -0.25 2.63 2.19
N VAL A 133 0.94 2.42 2.75
CA VAL A 133 1.63 3.48 3.49
C VAL A 133 2.14 4.55 2.52
N ILE A 134 2.75 4.14 1.42
CA ILE A 134 3.37 5.03 0.42
C ILE A 134 2.73 4.78 -0.95
N GLY A 135 2.57 5.82 -1.77
CA GLY A 135 2.16 5.68 -3.17
C GLY A 135 2.99 6.51 -4.13
N LEU A 136 3.72 5.85 -5.03
CA LEU A 136 4.71 6.49 -5.90
C LEU A 136 4.09 7.38 -7.00
N ARG A 137 4.96 8.06 -7.75
CA ARG A 137 4.59 9.05 -8.78
C ARG A 137 3.73 8.45 -9.90
N GLU A 138 3.86 7.15 -10.16
CA GLU A 138 3.14 6.41 -11.20
C GLU A 138 1.64 6.23 -10.88
N VAL A 139 1.29 6.10 -9.59
CA VAL A 139 -0.11 6.11 -9.10
C VAL A 139 -0.57 7.46 -8.57
N LYS A 140 0.23 8.53 -8.74
CA LYS A 140 -0.12 9.85 -8.22
C LYS A 140 -1.35 10.43 -8.91
N GLY A 141 -2.46 10.47 -8.18
CA GLY A 141 -3.79 10.86 -8.68
C GLY A 141 -4.65 9.68 -9.15
N GLN A 142 -4.13 8.45 -9.18
CA GLN A 142 -4.94 7.25 -9.33
C GLN A 142 -5.71 7.02 -8.01
N ARG A 143 -7.04 7.10 -8.08
CA ARG A 143 -7.94 6.92 -6.92
C ARG A 143 -8.49 5.50 -6.80
N ARG A 144 -8.21 4.65 -7.80
CA ARG A 144 -8.76 3.30 -7.95
C ARG A 144 -7.81 2.38 -8.70
N LEU A 145 -7.77 1.11 -8.32
CA LEU A 145 -7.13 0.00 -9.04
C LEU A 145 -8.19 -1.07 -9.32
N ASN A 146 -8.23 -1.64 -10.52
CA ASN A 146 -9.29 -2.57 -10.98
C ASN A 146 -10.73 -2.14 -10.57
N GLY A 147 -11.02 -0.84 -10.57
CA GLY A 147 -12.33 -0.31 -10.17
C GLY A 147 -12.62 -0.31 -8.66
N LYS A 148 -11.71 -0.77 -7.80
CA LYS A 148 -11.75 -0.64 -6.33
C LYS A 148 -11.09 0.66 -5.87
N PRO A 149 -11.49 1.29 -4.75
CA PRO A 149 -10.78 2.45 -4.20
C PRO A 149 -9.32 2.13 -3.84
N LEU A 150 -8.45 3.13 -3.93
CA LEU A 150 -7.07 3.09 -3.44
C LEU A 150 -6.85 4.20 -2.40
N TYR A 151 -6.32 3.85 -1.24
CA TYR A 151 -6.01 4.74 -0.13
C TYR A 151 -4.50 4.72 0.17
N ILE A 152 -3.90 5.90 0.27
CA ILE A 152 -2.45 6.07 0.48
C ILE A 152 -2.24 7.00 1.67
N LEU A 153 -1.42 6.62 2.66
CA LEU A 153 -1.16 7.47 3.84
C LEU A 153 -0.26 8.67 3.53
N VAL A 154 0.88 8.45 2.87
CA VAL A 154 1.87 9.50 2.60
C VAL A 154 2.41 9.47 1.17
N GLU A 155 2.78 10.66 0.69
CA GLU A 155 3.61 10.84 -0.51
C GLU A 155 5.02 10.24 -0.27
N PRO A 156 5.70 9.73 -1.33
CA PRO A 156 7.08 9.31 -1.23
C PRO A 156 7.96 10.50 -0.82
N ARG A 157 9.04 10.20 -0.08
CA ARG A 157 10.05 11.19 0.22
C ARG A 157 11.04 11.30 -0.92
N GLU A 158 11.31 12.55 -1.27
CA GLU A 158 12.33 12.93 -2.23
C GLU A 158 13.54 13.49 -1.46
N ILE A 159 14.74 13.19 -1.95
CA ILE A 159 15.97 13.86 -1.50
C ILE A 159 16.29 14.90 -2.57
N ASP A 160 16.43 16.16 -2.17
CA ASP A 160 16.97 17.21 -3.05
C ASP A 160 18.39 16.82 -3.47
N SER A 161 18.62 16.67 -4.77
CA SER A 161 19.95 16.35 -5.31
C SER A 161 20.89 17.55 -5.14
N CYS A 162 21.83 17.44 -4.20
CA CYS A 162 22.97 18.34 -4.07
C CYS A 162 23.96 18.23 -5.24
#